data_AF-A0A935RAN1-F1
#
_entry.id   AF-A0A935RAN1-F1
#
_cell.length_a   1.000
_cell.length_b   1.000
_cell.length_c   1.000
_cell.angle_alpha   90.00
_cell.angle_beta   90.00
_cell.angle_gamma   90.00
#
_symmetry.space_group_name_H-M   'P 1'
#
loop_
_entity.id
_entity.type
_entity.pdbx_description
1 polymer ?
#
loop_
_entity_poly.entity_id
_entity_poly.type
_entity_poly.pdbx_seq_one_letter_code
_entity_poly.pdbx_strand_id
1 'polypeptide(L)'
;MFGIGFVKAQPTTYLIQYRAGRAVREGAGLSFFYYRPTCTLVAVPVASQDQPFIFELLTNDFQSVTVQGQVSFRVAEPRKTAALLNYALRPDASGYASDDPEKLAARVLALVEVLTQQAIRGLALKQALLATESVAERISSGLAAHKEIAFLGLEILGVSILGIKPTPETTRALEAEAREAILKASDEAIYARRNAAVEQERAIRENELDTEVAVEQKKRLIRETQMEAEASLRRRKQELRQADMEADITLEERRKAWVKEHSENSRTLAEAEAYRVSSVMGALEKVDPRVVQSLAAVGMQPGQLIAQAFGNIAERAEKIGQLNVSPELLQALLPAAERREEVCNGNR
;
A
#
# COMPACT_ATOMS: atom_id res chain seq x y z
N MET A 1 80.34 -59.07 -30.10
CA MET A 1 78.99 -59.25 -29.51
C MET A 1 78.06 -59.80 -30.58
N PHE A 2 77.27 -60.84 -30.28
CA PHE A 2 76.51 -61.68 -31.23
C PHE A 2 75.39 -61.00 -32.06
N GLY A 3 75.28 -59.66 -32.07
CA GLY A 3 74.28 -58.94 -32.87
C GLY A 3 72.82 -59.19 -32.49
N ILE A 4 72.56 -59.96 -31.43
CA ILE A 4 71.23 -60.28 -30.91
C ILE A 4 70.79 -59.14 -29.98
N GLY A 5 69.68 -58.51 -30.31
CA GLY A 5 68.97 -57.56 -29.45
C GLY A 5 67.72 -58.19 -28.85
N PHE A 6 67.34 -57.72 -27.67
CA PHE A 6 66.04 -58.00 -27.08
C PHE A 6 65.19 -56.73 -27.15
N VAL A 7 63.94 -56.84 -27.56
CA VAL A 7 62.96 -55.74 -27.51
C VAL A 7 61.74 -56.19 -26.71
N LYS A 8 61.22 -55.27 -25.89
CA LYS A 8 59.99 -55.44 -25.13
C LYS A 8 59.14 -54.19 -25.31
N ALA A 9 58.07 -54.29 -26.09
CA ALA A 9 57.09 -53.21 -26.21
C ALA A 9 56.13 -53.22 -25.03
N GLN A 10 55.63 -52.04 -24.69
CA GLN A 10 54.48 -51.90 -23.81
C GLN A 10 53.19 -52.33 -24.56
N PRO A 11 52.12 -52.74 -23.85
CA PRO A 11 50.82 -53.03 -24.47
C PRO A 11 50.25 -51.87 -25.30
N THR A 12 50.68 -50.65 -25.00
CA THR A 12 50.32 -49.40 -25.67
C THR A 12 51.18 -49.08 -26.90
N THR A 13 52.12 -49.96 -27.27
CA THR A 13 53.00 -49.81 -28.43
C THR A 13 52.84 -51.00 -29.37
N TYR A 14 52.55 -50.72 -30.64
CA TYR A 14 52.48 -51.70 -31.70
C TYR A 14 53.85 -51.86 -32.36
N LEU A 15 54.46 -53.03 -32.24
CA LEU A 15 55.75 -53.35 -32.84
C LEU A 15 55.55 -54.06 -34.17
N ILE A 16 56.33 -53.67 -35.19
CA ILE A 16 56.44 -54.37 -36.47
C ILE A 16 57.92 -54.67 -36.73
N GLN A 17 58.23 -55.94 -36.93
CA GLN A 17 59.56 -56.39 -37.32
C GLN A 17 59.64 -56.58 -38.83
N TYR A 18 60.52 -55.83 -39.48
CA TYR A 18 60.86 -56.01 -40.88
C TYR A 18 62.18 -56.78 -41.03
N ARG A 19 62.20 -57.75 -41.93
CA ARG A 19 63.41 -58.47 -42.36
C ARG A 19 63.37 -58.63 -43.88
N ALA A 20 64.44 -58.23 -44.57
CA ALA A 20 64.51 -58.28 -46.04
C ALA A 20 63.27 -57.66 -46.73
N GLY A 21 62.77 -56.54 -46.20
CA GLY A 21 61.62 -55.81 -46.76
C GLY A 21 60.24 -56.42 -46.48
N ARG A 22 60.12 -57.51 -45.72
CA ARG A 22 58.82 -58.11 -45.33
C ARG A 22 58.57 -58.00 -43.84
N ALA A 23 57.32 -57.74 -43.45
CA ALA A 23 56.89 -57.82 -42.06
C ALA A 23 56.85 -59.29 -41.62
N VAL A 24 57.65 -59.65 -40.63
CA VAL A 24 57.78 -61.04 -40.13
C VAL A 24 56.95 -61.25 -38.86
N ARG A 25 56.87 -60.22 -38.00
CA ARG A 25 56.14 -60.25 -36.73
C ARG A 25 55.54 -58.89 -36.46
N GLU A 26 54.31 -58.87 -35.97
CA GLU A 26 53.62 -57.64 -35.60
C GLU A 26 52.59 -57.87 -34.50
N GLY A 27 52.38 -56.86 -33.64
CA GLY A 27 51.45 -56.94 -32.53
C GLY A 27 51.71 -55.90 -31.43
N ALA A 28 50.70 -55.67 -30.61
CA ALA A 28 50.79 -54.81 -29.43
C ALA A 28 51.46 -55.56 -28.25
N GLY A 29 52.36 -54.91 -27.52
CA GLY A 29 52.99 -55.49 -26.32
C GLY A 29 53.90 -56.69 -26.59
N LEU A 30 54.37 -56.87 -27.82
CA LEU A 30 55.27 -57.97 -28.17
C LEU A 30 56.62 -57.86 -27.47
N SER A 31 57.17 -59.01 -27.09
CA SER A 31 58.55 -59.13 -26.64
C SER A 31 59.24 -60.30 -27.33
N PHE A 32 60.44 -60.07 -27.89
CA PHE A 32 61.18 -61.09 -28.61
C PHE A 32 62.66 -60.70 -28.79
N PHE A 33 63.47 -61.72 -29.07
CA PHE A 33 64.85 -61.54 -29.55
C PHE A 33 64.87 -61.36 -31.07
N TYR A 34 65.73 -60.46 -31.55
CA TYR A 34 65.90 -60.17 -32.97
C TYR A 34 67.38 -59.98 -33.31
N TYR A 35 67.73 -60.19 -34.57
CA TYR A 35 69.09 -59.98 -35.07
C TYR A 35 69.22 -58.56 -35.62
N ARG A 36 69.93 -57.69 -34.90
CA ARG A 36 70.04 -56.24 -35.19
C ARG A 36 70.54 -55.93 -36.61
N PRO A 37 71.56 -56.62 -37.17
CA PRO A 37 72.11 -56.24 -38.48
C PRO A 37 71.16 -56.45 -39.68
N THR A 38 70.17 -57.33 -39.58
CA THR A 38 69.27 -57.65 -40.72
C THR A 38 67.81 -57.31 -40.47
N CYS A 39 67.47 -56.80 -39.27
CA CYS A 39 66.10 -56.52 -38.88
C CYS A 39 65.93 -55.04 -38.55
N THR A 40 64.85 -54.46 -39.03
CA THR A 40 64.41 -53.12 -38.65
C THR A 40 63.15 -53.25 -37.79
N LEU A 41 63.10 -52.53 -36.68
CA LEU A 41 61.94 -52.47 -35.81
C LEU A 41 61.22 -51.16 -36.04
N VAL A 42 59.90 -51.22 -36.18
CA VAL A 42 59.02 -50.07 -36.27
C VAL A 42 58.09 -50.10 -35.06
N ALA A 43 58.06 -49.03 -34.29
CA ALA A 43 57.24 -48.94 -33.07
C ALA A 43 56.22 -47.82 -33.24
N VAL A 44 54.94 -48.16 -33.28
CA VAL A 44 53.87 -47.17 -33.42
C VAL A 44 53.12 -47.07 -32.09
N PRO A 45 53.04 -45.87 -31.47
CA PRO A 45 52.27 -45.70 -30.25
C PRO A 45 50.77 -45.78 -30.56
N VAL A 46 50.08 -46.73 -29.92
CA VAL A 46 48.61 -46.88 -30.00
C VAL A 46 47.91 -46.30 -28.77
N ALA A 47 48.67 -45.76 -27.82
CA ALA A 47 48.15 -44.97 -26.71
C ALA A 47 47.39 -43.74 -27.21
N SER A 48 46.42 -43.30 -26.40
CA SER A 48 45.85 -41.96 -26.52
C SER A 48 46.97 -40.93 -26.32
N GLN A 49 46.99 -39.93 -27.20
CA GLN A 49 47.86 -38.78 -27.11
C GLN A 49 47.00 -37.53 -27.02
N ASP A 50 47.26 -36.73 -25.99
CA ASP A 50 46.59 -35.45 -25.77
C ASP A 50 47.54 -34.35 -26.17
N GLN A 51 47.18 -33.60 -27.21
CA GLN A 51 47.98 -32.49 -27.71
C GLN A 51 47.31 -31.17 -27.36
N PRO A 52 47.89 -30.37 -26.45
CA PRO A 52 47.40 -29.04 -26.14
C PRO A 52 47.69 -28.09 -27.30
N PHE A 53 46.81 -27.12 -27.50
CA PHE A 53 46.97 -26.08 -28.50
C PHE A 53 46.50 -24.72 -27.98
N ILE A 54 47.18 -23.69 -28.48
CA ILE A 54 46.85 -22.29 -28.23
C ILE A 54 46.97 -21.58 -29.57
N PHE A 55 45.85 -21.07 -30.08
CA PHE A 55 45.82 -20.37 -31.36
C PHE A 55 45.32 -18.94 -31.16
N GLU A 56 46.04 -17.98 -31.75
CA GLU A 56 45.59 -16.60 -31.85
C GLU A 56 44.89 -16.40 -33.18
N LEU A 57 43.59 -16.12 -33.12
CA LEU A 57 42.71 -16.07 -34.28
C LEU A 57 41.94 -14.75 -34.31
N LEU A 58 41.44 -14.42 -35.48
CA LEU A 58 40.65 -13.21 -35.70
C LEU A 58 39.17 -13.58 -35.86
N THR A 59 38.32 -12.87 -35.12
CA THR A 59 36.85 -12.96 -35.25
C THR A 59 36.33 -12.17 -36.45
N ASN A 60 35.03 -12.30 -36.74
CA ASN A 60 34.37 -11.53 -37.80
C ASN A 60 34.50 -10.01 -37.63
N ASP A 61 34.58 -9.54 -36.39
CA ASP A 61 34.65 -8.10 -36.06
C ASP A 61 36.10 -7.58 -35.98
N PHE A 62 37.05 -8.33 -36.57
CA PHE A 62 38.48 -8.03 -36.55
C PHE A 62 39.08 -7.94 -35.14
N GLN A 63 38.50 -8.65 -34.17
CA GLN A 63 39.03 -8.75 -32.81
C GLN A 63 39.89 -9.99 -32.67
N SER A 64 41.09 -9.83 -32.12
CA SER A 64 42.00 -10.93 -31.82
C SER A 64 41.55 -11.70 -30.57
N VAL A 65 41.50 -13.02 -30.70
CA VAL A 65 41.02 -13.94 -29.66
C VAL A 65 41.95 -15.14 -29.60
N THR A 66 42.36 -15.49 -28.39
CA THR A 66 43.16 -16.67 -28.09
C THR A 66 42.27 -17.84 -27.74
N VAL A 67 42.32 -18.91 -28.52
CA VAL A 67 41.60 -20.16 -28.27
C VAL A 67 42.55 -21.19 -27.70
N GLN A 68 42.22 -21.68 -26.52
CA GLN A 68 43.01 -22.66 -25.80
C GLN A 68 42.22 -23.97 -25.71
N GLY A 69 42.87 -25.08 -26.01
CA GLY A 69 42.23 -26.39 -25.98
C GLY A 69 43.21 -27.55 -26.05
N GLN A 70 42.67 -28.74 -26.15
CA GLN A 70 43.40 -29.98 -26.34
C GLN A 70 42.66 -30.90 -27.29
N VAL A 71 43.43 -31.67 -28.06
CA VAL A 71 42.93 -32.70 -28.96
C VAL A 71 43.49 -34.04 -28.52
N SER A 72 42.59 -35.00 -28.32
CA SER A 72 42.91 -36.37 -27.96
C SER A 72 42.73 -37.26 -29.18
N PHE A 73 43.81 -37.92 -29.60
CA PHE A 73 43.79 -38.85 -30.73
C PHE A 73 44.62 -40.09 -30.44
N ARG A 74 44.33 -41.18 -31.16
CA ARG A 74 45.11 -42.41 -31.12
C ARG A 74 45.34 -42.97 -32.52
N VAL A 75 46.36 -43.81 -32.66
CA VAL A 75 46.57 -44.57 -33.89
C VAL A 75 45.72 -45.85 -33.83
N ALA A 76 44.64 -45.90 -34.61
CA ALA A 76 43.77 -47.07 -34.70
C ALA A 76 44.30 -48.12 -35.69
N GLU A 77 44.95 -47.66 -36.78
CA GLU A 77 45.52 -48.54 -37.81
C GLU A 77 47.04 -48.37 -37.97
N PRO A 78 47.85 -49.01 -37.10
CA PRO A 78 49.31 -48.83 -37.06
C PRO A 78 50.03 -49.12 -38.38
N ARG A 79 49.51 -50.05 -39.20
CA ARG A 79 50.12 -50.41 -40.48
C ARG A 79 50.07 -49.27 -41.49
N LYS A 80 48.94 -48.55 -41.56
CA LYS A 80 48.78 -47.40 -42.48
C LYS A 80 49.73 -46.28 -42.07
N THR A 81 49.77 -45.96 -40.78
CA THR A 81 50.65 -44.91 -40.25
C THR A 81 52.13 -45.25 -40.48
N ALA A 82 52.54 -46.49 -40.23
CA ALA A 82 53.92 -46.95 -40.46
C ALA A 82 54.34 -46.98 -41.94
N ALA A 83 53.38 -47.08 -42.88
CA ALA A 83 53.66 -47.02 -44.31
C ALA A 83 53.91 -45.58 -44.81
N LEU A 84 53.31 -44.60 -44.14
CA LEU A 84 53.37 -43.18 -44.54
C LEU A 84 54.43 -42.39 -43.78
N LEU A 85 54.75 -42.79 -42.54
CA LEU A 85 55.66 -42.09 -41.65
C LEU A 85 56.72 -43.05 -41.10
N ASN A 86 57.93 -42.55 -40.92
CA ASN A 86 59.04 -43.37 -40.46
C ASN A 86 59.03 -43.50 -38.93
N TYR A 87 58.38 -44.55 -38.44
CA TYR A 87 58.39 -44.98 -37.03
C TYR A 87 59.51 -46.00 -36.73
N ALA A 88 60.54 -46.11 -37.58
CA ALA A 88 61.64 -47.03 -37.33
C ALA A 88 62.43 -46.61 -36.08
N LEU A 89 62.79 -47.58 -35.25
CA LEU A 89 63.67 -47.39 -34.11
C LEU A 89 65.12 -47.34 -34.57
N ARG A 90 65.94 -46.56 -33.87
CA ARG A 90 67.40 -46.59 -34.05
C ARG A 90 67.94 -47.98 -33.71
N PRO A 91 69.10 -48.38 -34.26
CA PRO A 91 69.73 -49.68 -33.97
C PRO A 91 69.95 -49.95 -32.46
N ASP A 92 70.09 -48.89 -31.67
CA ASP A 92 70.28 -48.93 -30.21
C ASP A 92 68.97 -48.97 -29.41
N ALA A 93 67.82 -48.92 -30.08
CA ALA A 93 66.47 -48.91 -29.49
C ALA A 93 66.23 -47.79 -28.45
N SER A 94 67.04 -46.72 -28.46
CA SER A 94 66.94 -45.57 -27.57
C SER A 94 65.94 -44.50 -28.02
N GLY A 95 65.37 -44.64 -29.23
CA GLY A 95 64.39 -43.71 -29.79
C GLY A 95 64.11 -43.95 -31.27
N TYR A 96 63.35 -43.05 -31.88
CA TYR A 96 63.04 -43.07 -33.31
C TYR A 96 64.22 -42.63 -34.17
N ALA A 97 64.31 -43.21 -35.36
CA ALA A 97 65.31 -42.86 -36.38
C ALA A 97 64.95 -41.58 -37.15
N SER A 98 63.67 -41.18 -37.12
CA SER A 98 63.13 -39.98 -37.78
C SER A 98 62.29 -39.17 -36.79
N ASP A 99 62.12 -37.88 -37.08
CA ASP A 99 61.26 -36.95 -36.34
C ASP A 99 59.81 -36.96 -36.85
N ASP A 100 59.48 -37.87 -37.79
CA ASP A 100 58.14 -38.01 -38.35
C ASP A 100 57.03 -38.28 -37.31
N PRO A 101 57.27 -39.00 -36.19
CA PRO A 101 56.30 -39.11 -35.11
C PRO A 101 55.86 -37.75 -34.55
N GLU A 102 56.79 -36.80 -34.41
CA GLU A 102 56.48 -35.44 -33.93
C GLU A 102 55.73 -34.63 -35.00
N LYS A 103 56.09 -34.83 -36.28
CA LYS A 103 55.39 -34.21 -37.42
C LYS A 103 53.93 -34.68 -37.55
N LEU A 104 53.58 -35.87 -37.05
CA LEU A 104 52.19 -36.32 -37.01
C LEU A 104 51.37 -35.42 -36.08
N ALA A 105 51.85 -35.19 -34.85
CA ALA A 105 51.18 -34.30 -33.91
C ALA A 105 51.06 -32.88 -34.47
N ALA A 106 52.12 -32.36 -35.10
CA ALA A 106 52.10 -31.05 -35.75
C ALA A 106 51.09 -30.97 -36.90
N ARG A 107 50.93 -32.03 -37.71
CA ARG A 107 49.92 -32.09 -38.78
C ARG A 107 48.50 -32.08 -38.23
N VAL A 108 48.23 -32.86 -37.18
CA VAL A 108 46.92 -32.85 -36.51
C VAL A 108 46.62 -31.44 -36.01
N LEU A 109 47.59 -30.80 -35.33
CA LEU A 109 47.44 -29.43 -34.85
C LEU A 109 47.16 -28.42 -35.98
N ALA A 110 47.84 -28.52 -37.12
CA ALA A 110 47.60 -27.64 -38.26
C ALA A 110 46.16 -27.79 -38.80
N LEU A 111 45.62 -29.01 -38.86
CA LEU A 111 44.23 -29.24 -39.27
C LEU A 111 43.24 -28.67 -38.24
N VAL A 112 43.53 -28.83 -36.95
CA VAL A 112 42.75 -28.25 -35.86
C VAL A 112 42.74 -26.73 -35.98
N GLU A 113 43.88 -26.11 -36.24
CA GLU A 113 44.02 -24.66 -36.42
C GLU A 113 43.12 -24.16 -37.56
N VAL A 114 43.19 -24.80 -38.73
CA VAL A 114 42.36 -24.44 -39.89
C VAL A 114 40.87 -24.57 -39.59
N LEU A 115 40.44 -25.66 -38.95
CA LEU A 115 39.03 -25.87 -38.58
C LEU A 115 38.56 -24.88 -37.52
N THR A 116 39.43 -24.57 -36.54
CA THR A 116 39.16 -23.57 -35.51
C THR A 116 39.02 -22.18 -36.13
N GLN A 117 39.90 -21.81 -37.06
CA GLN A 117 39.83 -20.56 -37.79
C GLN A 117 38.54 -20.45 -38.59
N GLN A 118 38.13 -21.51 -39.30
CA GLN A 118 36.87 -21.54 -40.05
C GLN A 118 35.65 -21.37 -39.13
N ALA A 119 35.67 -21.98 -37.94
CA ALA A 119 34.58 -21.87 -36.97
C ALA A 119 34.47 -20.46 -36.39
N ILE A 120 35.60 -19.80 -36.10
CA ILE A 120 35.64 -18.48 -35.43
C ILE A 120 35.45 -17.32 -36.38
N ARG A 121 35.94 -17.43 -37.62
CA ARG A 121 35.85 -16.34 -38.62
C ARG A 121 34.41 -15.91 -38.90
N GLY A 122 33.44 -16.81 -38.74
CA GLY A 122 32.01 -16.52 -38.92
C GLY A 122 31.31 -15.94 -37.68
N LEU A 123 31.99 -15.80 -36.54
CA LEU A 123 31.41 -15.40 -35.27
C LEU A 123 31.88 -14.00 -34.85
N ALA A 124 30.96 -13.21 -34.32
CA ALA A 124 31.26 -11.95 -33.62
C ALA A 124 31.94 -12.22 -32.27
N LEU A 125 32.68 -11.26 -31.70
CA LEU A 125 33.46 -11.46 -30.47
C LEU A 125 32.61 -12.02 -29.31
N LYS A 126 31.47 -11.38 -28.99
CA LYS A 126 30.59 -11.80 -27.89
C LYS A 126 30.01 -13.21 -28.12
N GLN A 127 29.74 -13.57 -29.37
CA GLN A 127 29.25 -14.91 -29.73
C GLN A 127 30.36 -15.95 -29.62
N ALA A 128 31.58 -15.63 -30.07
CA ALA A 128 32.74 -16.51 -29.99
C ALA A 128 33.07 -16.89 -28.54
N LEU A 129 32.95 -15.95 -27.58
CA LEU A 129 33.17 -16.21 -26.15
C LEU A 129 32.15 -17.20 -25.54
N LEU A 130 30.94 -17.25 -26.09
CA LEU A 130 29.88 -18.16 -25.63
C LEU A 130 29.83 -19.47 -26.44
N ALA A 131 30.49 -19.52 -27.59
CA ALA A 131 30.41 -20.60 -28.56
C ALA A 131 31.37 -21.77 -28.31
N THR A 132 32.02 -21.85 -27.15
CA THR A 132 33.05 -22.86 -26.81
C THR A 132 32.64 -24.30 -27.16
N GLU A 133 31.44 -24.72 -26.77
CA GLU A 133 30.93 -26.08 -27.04
C GLU A 133 30.66 -26.30 -28.53
N SER A 134 29.98 -25.35 -29.18
CA SER A 134 29.68 -25.43 -30.62
C SER A 134 30.93 -25.45 -31.50
N VAL A 135 32.00 -24.75 -31.09
CA VAL A 135 33.29 -24.77 -31.79
C VAL A 135 33.97 -26.12 -31.58
N ALA A 136 33.92 -26.69 -30.37
CA ALA A 136 34.48 -28.01 -30.10
C ALA A 136 33.81 -29.11 -30.94
N GLU A 137 32.48 -29.09 -31.06
CA GLU A 137 31.71 -30.03 -31.89
C GLU A 137 32.02 -29.89 -33.38
N ARG A 138 32.16 -28.65 -33.87
CA ARG A 138 32.53 -28.39 -35.27
C ARG A 138 33.93 -28.89 -35.59
N ILE A 139 34.88 -28.72 -34.67
CA ILE A 139 36.24 -29.23 -34.84
C ILE A 139 36.24 -30.77 -34.78
N SER A 140 35.54 -31.38 -33.81
CA SER A 140 35.52 -32.83 -33.67
C SER A 140 34.89 -33.51 -34.89
N SER A 141 33.76 -33.02 -35.38
CA SER A 141 33.11 -33.50 -36.60
C SER A 141 33.94 -33.22 -37.86
N GLY A 142 34.55 -32.04 -37.96
CA GLY A 142 35.43 -31.66 -39.07
C GLY A 142 36.67 -32.54 -39.17
N LEU A 143 37.31 -32.84 -38.03
CA LEU A 143 38.47 -33.74 -37.97
C LEU A 143 38.05 -35.18 -38.31
N ALA A 144 36.93 -35.67 -37.76
CA ALA A 144 36.47 -37.03 -38.02
C ALA A 144 36.14 -37.28 -39.50
N ALA A 145 35.65 -36.25 -40.21
CA ALA A 145 35.36 -36.31 -41.64
C ALA A 145 36.58 -36.06 -42.55
N HIS A 146 37.72 -35.60 -42.01
CA HIS A 146 38.86 -35.17 -42.81
C HIS A 146 39.58 -36.37 -43.44
N LYS A 147 39.75 -36.34 -44.77
CA LYS A 147 40.36 -37.45 -45.54
C LYS A 147 41.78 -37.80 -45.10
N GLU A 148 42.55 -36.80 -44.69
CA GLU A 148 43.94 -37.00 -44.24
C GLU A 148 44.02 -37.85 -42.96
N ILE A 149 43.09 -37.67 -42.02
CA ILE A 149 43.05 -38.41 -40.75
C ILE A 149 42.71 -39.88 -41.01
N ALA A 150 41.74 -40.13 -41.88
CA ALA A 150 41.41 -41.47 -42.34
C ALA A 150 42.57 -42.15 -43.11
N PHE A 151 43.31 -41.40 -43.92
CA PHE A 151 44.46 -41.91 -44.67
C PHE A 151 45.64 -42.28 -43.75
N LEU A 152 45.87 -41.48 -42.70
CA LEU A 152 46.90 -41.74 -41.68
C LEU A 152 46.52 -42.88 -40.71
N GLY A 153 45.25 -43.32 -40.70
CA GLY A 153 44.77 -44.36 -39.78
C GLY A 153 44.59 -43.87 -38.33
N LEU A 154 44.33 -42.58 -38.16
CA LEU A 154 44.12 -41.93 -36.87
C LEU A 154 42.65 -41.97 -36.47
N GLU A 155 42.39 -42.10 -35.18
CA GLU A 155 41.07 -42.00 -34.58
C GLU A 155 41.08 -40.86 -33.56
N ILE A 156 40.14 -39.93 -33.72
CA ILE A 156 39.97 -38.81 -32.80
C ILE A 156 39.08 -39.29 -31.66
N LEU A 157 39.58 -39.18 -30.44
CA LEU A 157 38.83 -39.55 -29.24
C LEU A 157 37.99 -38.39 -28.74
N GLY A 158 38.51 -37.17 -28.86
CA GLY A 158 37.80 -35.98 -28.43
C GLY A 158 38.57 -34.70 -28.70
N VAL A 159 37.83 -33.60 -28.67
CA VAL A 159 38.36 -32.24 -28.72
C VAL A 159 37.76 -31.48 -27.56
N SER A 160 38.58 -30.80 -26.77
CA SER A 160 38.12 -29.99 -25.65
C SER A 160 38.69 -28.59 -25.76
N ILE A 161 37.83 -27.58 -25.66
CA ILE A 161 38.24 -26.18 -25.64
C ILE A 161 38.20 -25.72 -24.18
N LEU A 162 39.36 -25.35 -23.65
CA LEU A 162 39.52 -24.85 -22.27
C LEU A 162 38.95 -23.45 -22.12
N GLY A 163 39.07 -22.62 -23.16
CA GLY A 163 38.50 -21.29 -23.15
C GLY A 163 38.89 -20.48 -24.37
N ILE A 164 38.03 -19.53 -24.69
CA ILE A 164 38.20 -18.53 -25.73
C ILE A 164 38.37 -17.21 -25.00
N LYS A 165 39.56 -16.60 -25.09
CA LYS A 165 39.90 -15.38 -24.35
C LYS A 165 40.23 -14.24 -25.31
N PRO A 166 39.65 -13.04 -25.15
CA PRO A 166 40.06 -11.87 -25.92
C PRO A 166 41.49 -11.43 -25.53
N THR A 167 42.04 -10.48 -26.26
CA THR A 167 43.23 -9.76 -25.78
C THR A 167 42.96 -9.07 -24.42
N PRO A 168 43.97 -8.89 -23.56
CA PRO A 168 43.78 -8.21 -22.27
C PRO A 168 43.15 -6.81 -22.38
N GLU A 169 43.46 -6.07 -23.45
CA GLU A 169 42.89 -4.74 -23.71
C GLU A 169 41.40 -4.80 -24.03
N THR A 170 40.99 -5.72 -24.92
CA THR A 170 39.57 -5.92 -25.27
C THR A 170 38.77 -6.51 -24.12
N THR A 171 39.38 -7.37 -23.30
CA THR A 171 38.78 -7.87 -22.06
C THR A 171 38.44 -6.73 -21.10
N ARG A 172 39.40 -5.82 -20.85
CA ARG A 172 39.17 -4.63 -20.01
C ARG A 172 38.10 -3.71 -20.58
N ALA A 173 38.06 -3.53 -21.90
CA ALA A 173 37.03 -2.73 -22.57
C ALA A 173 35.63 -3.34 -22.39
N LEU A 174 35.49 -4.66 -22.59
CA LEU A 174 34.23 -5.37 -22.38
C LEU A 174 33.78 -5.35 -20.91
N GLU A 175 34.71 -5.48 -19.96
CA GLU A 175 34.42 -5.37 -18.53
C GLU A 175 33.93 -3.97 -18.16
N ALA A 176 34.52 -2.92 -18.74
CA ALA A 176 34.08 -1.54 -18.52
C ALA A 176 32.67 -1.30 -19.09
N GLU A 177 32.41 -1.74 -20.33
CA GLU A 177 31.07 -1.65 -20.96
C GLU A 177 30.02 -2.41 -20.13
N ALA A 178 30.32 -3.63 -19.69
CA ALA A 178 29.42 -4.41 -18.85
C ALA A 178 29.16 -3.73 -17.49
N ARG A 179 30.21 -3.16 -16.88
CA ARG A 179 30.09 -2.43 -15.62
C ARG A 179 29.22 -1.17 -15.78
N GLU A 180 29.41 -0.42 -16.86
CA GLU A 180 28.59 0.76 -17.16
C GLU A 180 27.13 0.37 -17.42
N ALA A 181 26.87 -0.71 -18.16
CA ALA A 181 25.53 -1.21 -18.40
C ALA A 181 24.82 -1.62 -17.10
N ILE A 182 25.54 -2.26 -16.16
CA ILE A 182 25.00 -2.62 -14.84
C ILE A 182 24.69 -1.36 -14.00
N LEU A 183 25.57 -0.36 -14.04
CA LEU A 183 25.34 0.92 -13.35
C LEU A 183 24.12 1.64 -13.92
N LYS A 184 24.02 1.73 -15.25
CA LYS A 184 22.87 2.33 -15.93
C LYS A 184 21.57 1.62 -15.59
N ALA A 185 21.55 0.28 -15.60
CA ALA A 185 20.37 -0.50 -15.21
C ALA A 185 19.97 -0.26 -13.74
N SER A 186 20.95 -0.05 -12.86
CA SER A 186 20.72 0.29 -11.46
C SER A 186 20.11 1.69 -11.31
N ASP A 187 20.64 2.67 -12.04
CA ASP A 187 20.10 4.04 -12.07
C ASP A 187 18.69 4.04 -12.64
N GLU A 188 18.43 3.35 -13.76
CA GLU A 188 17.10 3.19 -14.34
C GLU A 188 16.10 2.59 -13.34
N ALA A 189 16.52 1.59 -12.56
CA ALA A 189 15.70 1.02 -11.50
C ALA A 189 15.41 2.04 -10.37
N ILE A 190 16.38 2.89 -10.00
CA ILE A 190 16.19 3.97 -9.03
C ILE A 190 15.23 5.03 -9.58
N TYR A 191 15.43 5.46 -10.83
CA TYR A 191 14.56 6.41 -11.51
C TYR A 191 13.13 5.88 -11.62
N ALA A 192 12.94 4.61 -12.00
CA ALA A 192 11.63 3.98 -12.08
C ALA A 192 10.91 3.95 -10.72
N ARG A 193 11.63 3.60 -9.64
CA ARG A 193 11.07 3.65 -8.27
C ARG A 193 10.70 5.07 -7.85
N ARG A 194 11.54 6.06 -8.16
CA ARG A 194 11.27 7.46 -7.83
C ARG A 194 10.08 8.00 -8.61
N ASN A 195 9.97 7.68 -9.90
CA ASN A 195 8.83 8.09 -10.71
C ASN A 195 7.53 7.48 -10.18
N ALA A 196 7.55 6.18 -9.84
CA ALA A 196 6.39 5.52 -9.24
C ALA A 196 5.97 6.18 -7.91
N ALA A 197 6.93 6.56 -7.06
CA ALA A 197 6.63 7.28 -5.82
C ALA A 197 6.00 8.67 -6.06
N VAL A 198 6.52 9.42 -7.04
CA VAL A 198 5.97 10.74 -7.41
C VAL A 198 4.57 10.62 -8.02
N GLU A 199 4.33 9.62 -8.87
CA GLU A 199 3.00 9.33 -9.42
C GLU A 199 2.01 8.95 -8.30
N GLN A 200 2.45 8.15 -7.33
CA GLN A 200 1.63 7.87 -6.15
C GLN A 200 1.35 9.12 -5.32
N GLU A 201 2.35 9.99 -5.11
CA GLU A 201 2.15 11.24 -4.37
C GLU A 201 1.16 12.18 -5.09
N ARG A 202 1.26 12.28 -6.42
CA ARG A 202 0.29 13.02 -7.25
C ARG A 202 -1.12 12.44 -7.11
N ALA A 203 -1.26 11.12 -7.20
CA ALA A 203 -2.54 10.44 -7.06
C ALA A 203 -3.14 10.61 -5.64
N ILE A 204 -2.31 10.55 -4.59
CA ILE A 204 -2.75 10.81 -3.22
C ILE A 204 -3.26 12.24 -3.10
N ARG A 205 -2.52 13.22 -3.62
CA ARG A 205 -2.90 14.63 -3.55
C ARG A 205 -4.16 14.95 -4.34
N GLU A 206 -4.37 14.31 -5.49
CA GLU A 206 -5.61 14.40 -6.27
C GLU A 206 -6.80 13.85 -5.47
N ASN A 207 -6.64 12.66 -4.87
CA ASN A 207 -7.67 12.08 -4.00
C ASN A 207 -7.95 12.94 -2.75
N GLU A 208 -6.93 13.57 -2.15
CA GLU A 208 -7.08 14.51 -1.03
C GLU A 208 -7.90 15.73 -1.44
N LEU A 209 -7.60 16.34 -2.60
CA LEU A 209 -8.35 17.47 -3.14
C LEU A 209 -9.81 17.09 -3.45
N ASP A 210 -10.04 15.92 -4.05
CA ASP A 210 -11.39 15.42 -4.31
C ASP A 210 -12.17 15.18 -3.00
N THR A 211 -11.48 14.68 -1.97
CA THR A 211 -12.06 14.51 -0.64
C THR A 211 -12.42 15.86 0.00
N GLU A 212 -11.56 16.87 -0.13
CA GLU A 212 -11.84 18.24 0.34
C GLU A 212 -13.04 18.85 -0.39
N VAL A 213 -13.11 18.70 -1.71
CA VAL A 213 -14.25 19.15 -2.53
C VAL A 213 -15.53 18.46 -2.07
N ALA A 214 -15.51 17.14 -1.85
CA ALA A 214 -16.66 16.38 -1.37
C ALA A 214 -17.10 16.82 0.04
N VAL A 215 -16.16 17.15 0.93
CA VAL A 215 -16.45 17.69 2.26
C VAL A 215 -17.10 19.07 2.18
N GLU A 216 -16.58 19.98 1.35
CA GLU A 216 -17.16 21.31 1.17
C GLU A 216 -18.55 21.25 0.52
N GLN A 217 -18.77 20.36 -0.46
CA GLN A 217 -20.10 20.11 -1.01
C GLN A 217 -21.08 19.60 0.05
N LYS A 218 -20.67 18.63 0.89
CA LYS A 218 -21.50 18.17 2.02
C LYS A 218 -21.80 19.29 3.02
N LYS A 219 -20.82 20.14 3.35
CA LYS A 219 -21.04 21.29 4.24
C LYS A 219 -22.05 22.28 3.66
N ARG A 220 -21.98 22.58 2.35
CA ARG A 220 -22.97 23.41 1.66
C ARG A 220 -24.37 22.82 1.77
N LEU A 221 -24.52 21.52 1.49
CA LEU A 221 -25.79 20.81 1.61
C LEU A 221 -26.32 20.84 3.05
N ILE A 222 -25.46 20.62 4.06
CA ILE A 222 -25.84 20.73 5.47
C ILE A 222 -26.30 22.15 5.79
N ARG A 223 -25.62 23.18 5.28
CA ARG A 223 -26.00 24.57 5.52
C ARG A 223 -27.33 24.93 4.86
N GLU A 224 -27.58 24.47 3.63
CA GLU A 224 -28.85 24.64 2.93
C GLU A 224 -29.99 23.97 3.68
N THR A 225 -29.83 22.70 4.06
CA THR A 225 -30.84 21.98 4.86
C THR A 225 -31.08 22.61 6.24
N GLN A 226 -30.04 23.15 6.89
CA GLN A 226 -30.18 23.92 8.14
C GLN A 226 -30.96 25.23 7.92
N MET A 227 -30.66 25.99 6.86
CA MET A 227 -31.39 27.22 6.53
C MET A 227 -32.85 26.94 6.20
N GLU A 228 -33.14 25.86 5.47
CA GLU A 228 -34.52 25.42 5.20
C GLU A 228 -35.24 25.02 6.49
N ALA A 229 -34.57 24.27 7.37
CA ALA A 229 -35.10 23.92 8.69
C ALA A 229 -35.38 25.17 9.53
N GLU A 230 -34.46 26.13 9.59
CA GLU A 230 -34.67 27.41 10.29
C GLU A 230 -35.81 28.23 9.68
N ALA A 231 -35.90 28.30 8.35
CA ALA A 231 -36.99 28.98 7.66
C ALA A 231 -38.35 28.32 7.98
N SER A 232 -38.39 26.99 8.04
CA SER A 232 -39.60 26.24 8.43
C SER A 232 -40.00 26.53 9.89
N LEU A 233 -39.03 26.60 10.81
CA LEU A 233 -39.27 26.97 12.21
C LEU A 233 -39.75 28.41 12.35
N ARG A 234 -39.18 29.35 11.58
CA ARG A 234 -39.62 30.75 11.55
C ARG A 234 -41.05 30.88 11.04
N ARG A 235 -41.40 30.18 9.95
CA ARG A 235 -42.78 30.15 9.42
C ARG A 235 -43.75 29.59 10.45
N ARG A 236 -43.47 28.43 11.06
CA ARG A 236 -44.30 27.87 12.13
C ARG A 236 -44.46 28.80 13.33
N LYS A 237 -43.39 29.50 13.74
CA LYS A 237 -43.47 30.50 14.82
C LYS A 237 -44.33 31.70 14.44
N GLN A 238 -44.30 32.16 13.18
CA GLN A 238 -45.17 33.24 12.71
C GLN A 238 -46.64 32.81 12.69
N GLU A 239 -46.92 31.60 12.19
CA GLU A 239 -48.27 31.02 12.21
C GLU A 239 -48.82 30.91 13.64
N LEU A 240 -48.01 30.39 14.59
CA LEU A 240 -48.40 30.33 16.00
C LEU A 240 -48.69 31.72 16.58
N ARG A 241 -47.82 32.71 16.30
CA ARG A 241 -48.06 34.09 16.76
C ARG A 241 -49.32 34.71 16.17
N GLN A 242 -49.65 34.40 14.91
CA GLN A 242 -50.90 34.86 14.30
C GLN A 242 -52.10 34.21 14.99
N ALA A 243 -52.06 32.91 15.24
CA ALA A 243 -53.11 32.19 15.97
C ALA A 243 -53.28 32.71 17.40
N ASP A 244 -52.18 32.98 18.12
CA ASP A 244 -52.21 33.57 19.47
C ASP A 244 -52.85 34.98 19.45
N MET A 245 -52.46 35.82 18.48
CA MET A 245 -53.02 37.17 18.33
C MET A 245 -54.51 37.14 17.99
N GLU A 246 -54.94 36.22 17.12
CA GLU A 246 -56.36 36.00 16.84
C GLU A 246 -57.11 35.56 18.10
N ALA A 247 -56.55 34.62 18.87
CA ALA A 247 -57.12 34.20 20.14
C ALA A 247 -57.26 35.37 21.13
N ASP A 248 -56.23 36.21 21.27
CA ASP A 248 -56.26 37.40 22.12
C ASP A 248 -57.31 38.42 21.66
N ILE A 249 -57.46 38.67 20.35
CA ILE A 249 -58.51 39.53 19.79
C ILE A 249 -59.89 38.98 20.17
N THR A 250 -60.11 37.67 20.00
CA THR A 250 -61.41 37.06 20.34
C THR A 250 -61.71 37.14 21.85
N LEU A 251 -60.69 37.03 22.70
CA LEU A 251 -60.83 37.19 24.15
C LEU A 251 -61.17 38.63 24.52
N GLU A 252 -60.51 39.62 23.92
CA GLU A 252 -60.80 41.03 24.15
C GLU A 252 -62.19 41.45 23.64
N GLU A 253 -62.64 40.92 22.50
CA GLU A 253 -64.02 41.11 22.01
C GLU A 253 -65.05 40.53 22.98
N ARG A 254 -64.83 39.30 23.47
CA ARG A 254 -65.68 38.69 24.50
C ARG A 254 -65.67 39.49 25.80
N ARG A 255 -64.52 40.01 26.22
CA ARG A 255 -64.39 40.86 27.41
C ARG A 255 -65.16 42.17 27.25
N LYS A 256 -65.08 42.84 26.10
CA LYS A 256 -65.88 44.04 25.79
C LYS A 256 -67.37 43.76 25.82
N ALA A 257 -67.81 42.65 25.22
CA ALA A 257 -69.21 42.23 25.24
C ALA A 257 -69.70 41.99 26.69
N TRP A 258 -68.91 41.27 27.49
CA TRP A 258 -69.21 41.00 28.89
C TRP A 258 -69.29 42.28 29.74
N VAL A 259 -68.36 43.23 29.56
CA VAL A 259 -68.39 44.52 30.29
C VAL A 259 -69.63 45.33 29.93
N LYS A 260 -70.03 45.34 28.65
CA LYS A 260 -71.24 46.03 28.20
C LYS A 260 -72.50 45.43 28.85
N GLU A 261 -72.64 44.12 28.78
CA GLU A 261 -73.75 43.39 29.41
C GLU A 261 -73.76 43.56 30.94
N HIS A 262 -72.59 43.55 31.57
CA HIS A 262 -72.46 43.79 33.00
C HIS A 262 -72.86 45.23 33.40
N SER A 263 -72.50 46.24 32.60
CA SER A 263 -72.91 47.62 32.82
C SER A 263 -74.42 47.82 32.66
N GLU A 264 -75.03 47.18 31.65
CA GLU A 264 -76.48 47.19 31.44
C GLU A 264 -77.21 46.54 32.63
N ASN A 265 -76.76 45.36 33.07
CA ASN A 265 -77.30 44.66 34.23
C ASN A 265 -77.18 45.49 35.53
N SER A 266 -76.01 46.10 35.78
CA SER A 266 -75.78 46.94 36.95
C SER A 266 -76.67 48.17 36.96
N ARG A 267 -76.88 48.81 35.80
CA ARG A 267 -77.79 49.95 35.66
C ARG A 267 -79.23 49.56 35.98
N THR A 268 -79.74 48.45 35.44
CA THR A 268 -81.09 47.97 35.74
C THR A 268 -81.27 47.63 37.22
N LEU A 269 -80.26 47.05 37.87
CA LEU A 269 -80.30 46.78 39.31
C LEU A 269 -80.34 48.08 40.13
N ALA A 270 -79.52 49.07 39.77
CA ALA A 270 -79.51 50.37 40.45
C ALA A 270 -80.83 51.15 40.26
N GLU A 271 -81.44 51.09 39.08
CA GLU A 271 -82.74 51.70 38.81
C GLU A 271 -83.87 51.03 39.64
N ALA A 272 -83.85 49.70 39.77
CA ALA A 272 -84.78 48.96 40.63
C ALA A 272 -84.60 49.31 42.12
N GLU A 273 -83.34 49.43 42.56
CA GLU A 273 -82.99 49.81 43.94
C GLU A 273 -83.44 51.24 44.27
N ALA A 274 -83.22 52.19 43.35
CA ALA A 274 -83.64 53.58 43.51
C ALA A 274 -85.17 53.71 43.62
N TYR A 275 -85.92 52.98 42.78
CA TYR A 275 -87.38 52.93 42.86
C TYR A 275 -87.87 52.35 44.19
N ARG A 276 -87.20 51.31 44.69
CA ARG A 276 -87.51 50.72 46.00
C ARG A 276 -87.29 51.73 47.12
N VAL A 277 -86.15 52.42 47.14
CA VAL A 277 -85.81 53.41 48.17
C VAL A 277 -86.73 54.63 48.13
N SER A 278 -87.08 55.14 46.94
CA SER A 278 -88.01 56.27 46.82
C SER A 278 -89.41 55.94 47.34
N SER A 279 -89.87 54.71 47.09
CA SER A 279 -91.17 54.21 47.56
C SER A 279 -91.23 54.11 49.09
N VAL A 280 -90.12 53.68 49.72
CA VAL A 280 -90.00 53.62 51.18
C VAL A 280 -89.95 55.03 51.80
N MET A 281 -89.21 55.97 51.18
CA MET A 281 -89.11 57.35 51.69
C MET A 281 -90.44 58.11 51.61
N GLY A 282 -91.25 57.91 50.56
CA GLY A 282 -92.57 58.53 50.45
C GLY A 282 -93.59 58.06 51.51
N ALA A 283 -93.42 56.86 52.06
CA ALA A 283 -94.28 56.35 53.14
C ALA A 283 -93.95 56.96 54.52
N LEU A 284 -92.73 57.49 54.70
CA LEU A 284 -92.23 58.05 55.97
C LEU A 284 -92.49 59.56 56.11
N GLU A 285 -92.93 60.25 55.06
CA GLU A 285 -93.09 61.72 55.01
C GLU A 285 -94.28 62.25 55.85
N LYS A 286 -95.25 61.40 56.21
CA LYS A 286 -96.47 61.78 56.97
C LYS A 286 -96.41 61.45 58.47
N VAL A 287 -95.25 61.04 58.98
CA VAL A 287 -95.07 60.59 60.35
C VAL A 287 -94.30 61.66 61.15
N ASP A 288 -94.81 62.01 62.32
CA ASP A 288 -94.20 62.99 63.24
C ASP A 288 -92.70 62.66 63.47
N PRO A 289 -91.77 63.63 63.36
CA PRO A 289 -90.32 63.40 63.51
C PRO A 289 -89.94 62.64 64.80
N ARG A 290 -90.76 62.75 65.86
CA ARG A 290 -90.56 61.99 67.12
C ARG A 290 -90.92 60.50 66.99
N VAL A 291 -91.84 60.15 66.09
CA VAL A 291 -92.23 58.76 65.80
C VAL A 291 -91.23 58.09 64.84
N VAL A 292 -90.66 58.84 63.89
CA VAL A 292 -89.55 58.35 63.03
C VAL A 292 -88.28 58.09 63.83
N GLN A 293 -87.95 58.96 64.81
CA GLN A 293 -86.83 58.72 65.73
C GLN A 293 -87.07 57.54 66.69
N SER A 294 -88.31 57.32 67.14
CA SER A 294 -88.63 56.17 68.00
C SER A 294 -88.72 54.85 67.23
N LEU A 295 -89.13 54.83 65.95
CA LEU A 295 -89.03 53.66 65.08
C LEU A 295 -87.57 53.36 64.68
N ALA A 296 -86.76 54.38 64.42
CA ALA A 296 -85.32 54.21 64.21
C ALA A 296 -84.63 53.64 65.46
N ALA A 297 -85.03 54.06 66.66
CA ALA A 297 -84.49 53.55 67.92
C ALA A 297 -84.83 52.08 68.23
N VAL A 298 -85.86 51.50 67.61
CA VAL A 298 -86.29 50.10 67.86
C VAL A 298 -85.35 49.06 67.20
N GLY A 299 -84.46 49.47 66.29
CA GLY A 299 -83.51 48.58 65.60
C GLY A 299 -82.02 48.97 65.71
N MET A 300 -81.68 49.96 66.55
CA MET A 300 -80.29 50.46 66.68
C MET A 300 -79.43 49.56 67.56
N GLN A 301 -78.16 49.38 67.17
CA GLN A 301 -77.19 48.63 67.95
C GLN A 301 -76.95 49.31 69.32
N PRO A 302 -76.67 48.55 70.40
CA PRO A 302 -76.54 49.09 71.76
C PRO A 302 -75.61 50.31 71.87
N GLY A 303 -74.49 50.33 71.12
CA GLY A 303 -73.55 51.46 71.11
C GLY A 303 -74.11 52.77 70.55
N GLN A 304 -75.05 52.72 69.60
CA GLN A 304 -75.65 53.92 69.01
C GLN A 304 -76.77 54.52 69.88
N LEU A 305 -77.51 53.71 70.65
CA LEU A 305 -78.49 54.19 71.64
C LEU A 305 -77.80 54.97 72.78
N ILE A 306 -76.60 54.55 73.15
CA ILE A 306 -75.80 55.17 74.21
C ILE A 306 -75.23 56.51 73.74
N ALA A 307 -74.75 56.60 72.50
CA ALA A 307 -74.31 57.88 71.91
C ALA A 307 -75.43 58.94 71.91
N GLN A 308 -76.68 58.51 71.63
CA GLN A 308 -77.84 59.40 71.67
C GLN A 308 -78.23 59.79 73.11
N ALA A 309 -78.08 58.90 74.09
CA ALA A 309 -78.27 59.19 75.50
C ALA A 309 -77.21 60.19 76.04
N PHE A 310 -75.94 60.06 75.64
CA PHE A 310 -74.88 61.03 75.95
C PHE A 310 -75.17 62.41 75.33
N GLY A 311 -75.69 62.46 74.10
CA GLY A 311 -76.14 63.71 73.47
C GLY A 311 -77.25 64.42 74.26
N ASN A 312 -78.27 63.68 74.69
CA ASN A 312 -79.37 64.24 75.49
C ASN A 312 -78.94 64.67 76.91
N ILE A 313 -77.96 63.99 77.51
CA ILE A 313 -77.35 64.38 78.81
C ILE A 313 -76.52 65.65 78.64
N ALA A 314 -75.82 65.82 77.51
CA ALA A 314 -75.06 67.03 77.19
C ALA A 314 -75.96 68.25 76.95
N GLU A 315 -77.12 68.09 76.32
CA GLU A 315 -78.08 69.19 76.08
C GLU A 315 -78.77 69.72 77.35
N ARG A 316 -78.78 68.95 78.46
CA ARG A 316 -79.33 69.36 79.77
C ARG A 316 -78.26 69.57 80.86
N ALA A 317 -77.00 69.70 80.46
CA ALA A 317 -75.84 69.72 81.36
C ALA A 317 -75.80 70.90 82.36
N GLU A 318 -76.53 71.99 82.12
CA GLU A 318 -76.60 73.14 83.06
C GLU A 318 -77.27 72.80 84.42
N LYS A 319 -78.01 71.69 84.53
CA LYS A 319 -78.67 71.25 85.78
C LYS A 319 -77.96 70.10 86.51
N ILE A 320 -76.81 69.63 86.03
CA ILE A 320 -76.11 68.46 86.59
C ILE A 320 -74.68 68.87 86.96
N GLY A 321 -74.40 69.02 88.26
CA GLY A 321 -73.17 69.68 88.76
C GLY A 321 -71.85 68.93 88.54
N GLN A 322 -71.84 67.60 88.37
CA GLN A 322 -70.65 66.80 88.03
C GLN A 322 -71.08 65.38 87.64
N LEU A 323 -70.68 64.89 86.46
CA LEU A 323 -70.89 63.50 86.02
C LEU A 323 -69.52 62.82 85.86
N ASN A 324 -69.19 61.87 86.74
CA ASN A 324 -67.97 61.06 86.63
C ASN A 324 -68.27 59.77 85.86
N VAL A 325 -67.65 59.61 84.69
CA VAL A 325 -67.76 58.38 83.87
C VAL A 325 -66.50 57.55 84.11
N SER A 326 -66.63 56.38 84.73
CA SER A 326 -65.50 55.47 84.95
C SER A 326 -65.15 54.67 83.68
N PRO A 327 -63.86 54.34 83.43
CA PRO A 327 -63.43 53.59 82.26
C PRO A 327 -64.10 52.21 82.13
N GLU A 328 -64.43 51.56 83.24
CA GLU A 328 -65.09 50.24 83.22
C GLU A 328 -66.51 50.30 82.66
N LEU A 329 -67.23 51.42 82.85
CA LEU A 329 -68.61 51.59 82.36
C LEU A 329 -68.64 51.79 80.83
N LEU A 330 -67.61 52.43 80.26
CA LEU A 330 -67.42 52.58 78.81
C LEU A 330 -67.04 51.26 78.13
N GLN A 331 -66.26 50.41 78.81
CA GLN A 331 -65.88 49.09 78.31
C GLN A 331 -67.04 48.08 78.29
N ALA A 332 -67.97 48.17 79.24
CA ALA A 332 -69.15 47.31 79.28
C ALA A 332 -70.19 47.63 78.19
N LEU A 333 -70.10 48.80 77.54
CA LEU A 333 -71.12 49.34 76.64
C LEU A 333 -70.75 49.30 75.15
N LEU A 334 -69.51 48.92 74.80
CA LEU A 334 -69.05 48.72 73.42
C LEU A 334 -69.03 47.22 73.09
N PRO A 335 -69.70 46.74 72.02
CA PRO A 335 -69.66 45.32 71.66
C PRO A 335 -68.25 44.91 71.21
N ALA A 336 -67.76 43.79 71.76
CA ALA A 336 -66.43 43.24 71.48
C ALA A 336 -66.27 42.92 69.98
N ALA A 337 -65.23 43.47 69.36
CA ALA A 337 -64.85 43.17 67.99
C ALA A 337 -64.47 41.69 67.85
N GLU A 338 -65.28 40.93 67.12
CA GLU A 338 -65.00 39.54 66.75
C GLU A 338 -63.74 39.47 65.87
N ARG A 339 -62.72 38.76 66.37
CA ARG A 339 -61.59 38.29 65.57
C ARG A 339 -62.08 37.14 64.68
N ARG A 340 -61.77 37.19 63.39
CA ARG A 340 -61.78 36.01 62.51
C ARG A 340 -60.39 35.77 61.95
N GLU A 341 -59.80 34.68 62.41
CA GLU A 341 -58.64 34.01 61.83
C GLU A 341 -59.06 33.07 60.69
N GLU A 342 -58.05 32.72 59.87
CA GLU A 342 -57.94 31.60 58.90
C GLU A 342 -58.62 31.80 57.53
N VAL A 343 -57.99 31.48 56.39
CA VAL A 343 -57.38 30.18 56.04
C VAL A 343 -56.25 30.33 54.99
N CYS A 344 -55.15 29.60 55.19
CA CYS A 344 -54.17 29.22 54.17
C CYS A 344 -54.62 27.96 53.40
N ASN A 345 -54.54 27.99 52.07
CA ASN A 345 -54.25 26.86 51.16
C ASN A 345 -54.10 27.48 49.75
N GLY A 346 -53.07 27.27 48.95
CA GLY A 346 -52.30 26.05 48.72
C GLY A 346 -52.52 25.64 47.26
N ASN A 347 -51.67 26.13 46.35
CA ASN A 347 -51.22 25.48 45.09
C ASN A 347 -50.55 26.50 44.15
N ARG A 348 -49.28 26.26 43.84
CA ARG A 348 -48.63 26.69 42.60
C ARG A 348 -47.88 25.51 42.02
#